data_AF-A0A1H6G6M7-F1
#
_entry.id   AF-A0A1H6G6M7-F1
#
_cell.length_a   1.000
_cell.length_b   1.000
_cell.length_c   1.000
_cell.angle_alpha   90.00
_cell.angle_beta   90.00
_cell.angle_gamma   90.00
#
_symmetry.space_group_name_H-M   'P 1'
#
loop_
_entity.id
_entity.type
_entity.pdbx_description
1 polymer ?
#
loop_
_entity_poly.entity_id
_entity_poly.type
_entity_poly.pdbx_seq_one_letter_code
_entity_poly.pdbx_strand_id
1 'polypeptide(L)'
;MDDDRATTDDEIERLRSRPPGHDSDDPYEDVTLETLPDWWAQAVRLFENHNLRPFRPSRFADGELTHEVVDRLERDFDVTIRIAGVDVRYGDDWTVFVDDELVASIPRRRSRDGHTVFERSSAEFESIIRSGVGDQ
;
A
#
# COMPACT_ATOMS: atom_id res chain seq x y z
N MET A 1 -3.02 16.83 41.02
CA MET A 1 -3.21 16.73 39.56
C MET A 1 -1.95 16.04 39.06
N ASP A 2 -1.85 14.73 39.29
CA ASP A 2 -0.60 13.96 39.13
C ASP A 2 -0.84 12.60 38.45
N ASP A 3 -2.06 12.36 37.98
CA ASP A 3 -2.51 11.05 37.46
C ASP A 3 -2.25 10.88 35.94
N ASP A 4 -2.26 11.98 35.18
CA ASP A 4 -2.04 11.96 33.72
C ASP A 4 -0.59 11.63 33.31
N ARG A 5 0.39 11.99 34.16
CA ARG A 5 1.81 11.85 33.82
C ARG A 5 2.33 10.43 34.00
N ALA A 6 1.84 9.71 35.02
CA ALA A 6 2.20 8.32 35.27
C ALA A 6 1.69 7.38 34.15
N THR A 7 0.48 7.64 33.64
CA THR A 7 -0.10 6.90 32.51
C THR A 7 0.75 7.03 31.23
N THR A 8 1.35 8.20 31.02
CA THR A 8 2.16 8.49 29.82
C THR A 8 3.52 7.76 29.85
N ASP A 9 4.19 7.68 31.01
CA ASP A 9 5.50 7.00 31.13
C ASP A 9 5.37 5.48 30.98
N ASP A 10 4.34 4.87 31.58
CA ASP A 10 4.03 3.44 31.41
C ASP A 10 3.69 3.10 29.94
N GLU A 11 2.98 3.99 29.24
CA GLU A 11 2.66 3.81 27.82
C GLU A 11 3.91 3.94 26.94
N ILE A 12 4.79 4.88 27.22
CA ILE A 12 6.08 5.02 26.54
C ILE A 12 6.95 3.79 26.75
N GLU A 13 7.03 3.25 27.98
CA GLU A 13 7.81 2.05 28.28
C GLU A 13 7.24 0.80 27.60
N ARG A 14 5.90 0.68 27.54
CA ARG A 14 5.22 -0.35 26.73
C ARG A 14 5.52 -0.22 25.25
N LEU A 15 5.56 0.99 24.68
CA LEU A 15 5.90 1.18 23.27
C LEU A 15 7.38 0.85 22.99
N ARG A 16 8.28 1.18 23.91
CA ARG A 16 9.73 0.91 23.78
C ARG A 16 10.10 -0.56 23.91
N SER A 17 9.34 -1.33 24.66
CA SER A 17 9.58 -2.77 24.87
C SER A 17 9.08 -3.63 23.71
N ARG A 18 8.35 -3.07 22.74
CA ARG A 18 7.89 -3.79 21.55
C ARG A 18 9.04 -4.07 20.58
N PRO A 19 9.15 -5.30 20.03
CA PRO A 19 10.08 -5.58 18.95
C PRO A 19 9.81 -4.68 17.73
N PRO A 20 10.84 -4.32 16.94
CA PRO A 20 10.66 -3.69 15.64
C PRO A 20 9.71 -4.53 14.77
N GLY A 21 8.79 -3.85 14.07
CA GLY A 21 7.80 -4.53 13.22
C GLY A 21 6.64 -5.20 13.96
N HIS A 22 6.65 -5.21 15.30
CA HIS A 22 5.55 -5.78 16.06
C HIS A 22 4.23 -5.07 15.77
N ASP A 23 3.22 -5.86 15.46
CA ASP A 23 1.86 -5.44 15.18
C ASP A 23 0.94 -6.45 15.86
N SER A 24 0.07 -5.98 16.76
CA SER A 24 -0.84 -6.86 17.50
C SER A 24 -1.95 -7.43 16.62
N ASP A 25 -2.19 -6.83 15.46
CA ASP A 25 -3.23 -7.22 14.50
C ASP A 25 -2.60 -7.90 13.27
N ASP A 26 -1.59 -8.75 13.46
CA ASP A 26 -0.92 -9.47 12.38
C ASP A 26 -1.92 -10.35 11.61
N PRO A 27 -2.22 -10.04 10.33
CA PRO A 27 -3.22 -10.77 9.57
C PRO A 27 -2.74 -12.15 9.09
N TYR A 28 -1.48 -12.53 9.33
CA TYR A 28 -0.88 -13.76 8.82
C TYR A 28 -0.60 -14.83 9.88
N GLU A 29 -0.91 -14.59 11.16
CA GLU A 29 -0.63 -15.54 12.26
C GLU A 29 -1.18 -16.95 11.97
N ASP A 30 -2.36 -17.04 11.37
CA ASP A 30 -3.04 -18.29 11.00
C ASP A 30 -3.12 -18.54 9.48
N VAL A 31 -2.40 -17.77 8.65
CA VAL A 31 -2.48 -17.87 7.19
C VAL A 31 -1.33 -18.69 6.64
N THR A 32 -1.66 -19.76 5.89
CA THR A 32 -0.67 -20.50 5.10
C THR A 32 -0.27 -19.68 3.87
N LEU A 33 0.92 -19.06 3.88
CA LEU A 33 1.36 -18.12 2.83
C LEU A 33 1.40 -18.75 1.44
N GLU A 34 1.59 -20.06 1.32
CA GLU A 34 1.56 -20.81 0.06
C GLU A 34 0.19 -20.83 -0.62
N THR A 35 -0.87 -20.43 0.10
CA THR A 35 -2.22 -20.28 -0.46
C THR A 35 -2.48 -18.90 -1.04
N LEU A 36 -1.59 -17.93 -0.77
CA LEU A 36 -1.70 -16.58 -1.31
C LEU A 36 -1.11 -16.52 -2.73
N PRO A 37 -1.50 -15.53 -3.55
CA PRO A 37 -0.80 -15.22 -4.79
C PRO A 37 0.70 -15.03 -4.57
N ASP A 38 1.52 -15.49 -5.51
CA ASP A 38 2.99 -15.50 -5.38
C ASP A 38 3.57 -14.12 -5.03
N TRP A 39 3.09 -13.07 -5.71
CA TRP A 39 3.54 -11.69 -5.45
C TRP A 39 3.26 -11.25 -4.01
N TRP A 40 2.11 -11.67 -3.47
CA TRP A 40 1.68 -11.32 -2.12
C TRP A 40 2.51 -12.09 -1.10
N ALA A 41 2.63 -13.41 -1.25
CA ALA A 41 3.43 -14.24 -0.37
C ALA A 41 4.91 -13.80 -0.34
N GLN A 42 5.46 -13.38 -1.48
CA GLN A 42 6.81 -12.81 -1.56
C GLN A 42 6.93 -11.48 -0.80
N ALA A 43 5.95 -10.59 -0.92
CA ALA A 43 5.95 -9.32 -0.19
C ALA A 43 5.84 -9.52 1.33
N VAL A 44 5.03 -10.48 1.79
CA VAL A 44 4.94 -10.84 3.21
C VAL A 44 6.30 -11.29 3.74
N ARG A 45 6.92 -12.28 3.09
CA ARG A 45 8.25 -12.79 3.46
C ARG A 45 9.33 -11.70 3.45
N LEU A 46 9.27 -10.76 2.50
CA LEU A 46 10.19 -9.62 2.45
C LEU A 46 10.04 -8.73 3.69
N PHE A 47 8.81 -8.40 4.09
CA PHE A 47 8.56 -7.55 5.25
C PHE A 47 8.98 -8.24 6.55
N GLU A 48 8.68 -9.53 6.71
CA GLU A 48 9.11 -10.35 7.85
C GLU A 48 10.64 -10.39 7.96
N ASN A 49 11.35 -10.66 6.86
CA ASN A 49 12.81 -10.71 6.83
C ASN A 49 13.48 -9.38 7.24
N HIS A 50 12.76 -8.26 7.11
CA HIS A 50 13.24 -6.93 7.49
C HIS A 50 12.71 -6.46 8.85
N ASN A 51 12.01 -7.30 9.61
CA ASN A 51 11.33 -6.93 10.86
C ASN A 51 10.46 -5.67 10.68
N LEU A 52 9.75 -5.59 9.55
CA LEU A 52 8.78 -4.55 9.27
C LEU A 52 7.39 -4.97 9.77
N ARG A 53 6.48 -4.01 9.94
CA ARG A 53 5.07 -4.33 10.22
C ARG A 53 4.51 -5.27 9.15
N PRO A 54 3.59 -6.18 9.49
CA PRO A 54 3.01 -7.12 8.52
C PRO A 54 2.55 -6.41 7.25
N PHE A 55 3.02 -6.93 6.12
CA PHE A 55 2.70 -6.38 4.81
C PHE A 55 1.19 -6.39 4.61
N ARG A 56 0.59 -5.27 4.20
CA ARG A 56 -0.82 -5.25 3.79
C ARG A 56 -0.87 -4.59 2.42
N PRO A 57 -1.39 -5.27 1.39
CA PRO A 57 -1.34 -4.77 0.03
C PRO A 57 -2.15 -3.49 -0.11
N SER A 58 -1.72 -2.62 -1.04
CA SER A 58 -2.46 -1.40 -1.34
C SER A 58 -3.77 -1.70 -2.06
N ARG A 59 -4.72 -0.79 -1.88
CA ARG A 59 -6.06 -0.91 -2.45
C ARG A 59 -6.51 0.40 -3.11
N PHE A 60 -7.42 0.29 -4.05
CA PHE A 60 -8.24 1.42 -4.50
C PHE A 60 -9.36 1.72 -3.49
N ALA A 61 -10.07 2.83 -3.69
CA ALA A 61 -11.12 3.30 -2.79
C ALA A 61 -12.31 2.33 -2.68
N ASP A 62 -12.52 1.50 -3.70
CA ASP A 62 -13.52 0.42 -3.75
C ASP A 62 -13.03 -0.90 -3.14
N GLY A 63 -11.79 -0.94 -2.64
CA GLY A 63 -11.21 -2.09 -1.96
C GLY A 63 -10.50 -3.08 -2.87
N GLU A 64 -10.51 -2.89 -4.19
CA GLU A 64 -9.76 -3.75 -5.12
C GLU A 64 -8.24 -3.63 -4.89
N LEU A 65 -7.54 -4.75 -5.05
CA LEU A 65 -6.09 -4.79 -4.88
C LEU A 65 -5.41 -4.07 -6.04
N THR A 66 -4.56 -3.09 -5.72
CA THR A 66 -3.87 -2.30 -6.75
C THR A 66 -3.06 -3.19 -7.69
N HIS A 67 -2.38 -4.20 -7.14
CA HIS A 67 -1.56 -5.11 -7.93
C HIS A 67 -2.38 -5.89 -8.95
N GLU A 68 -3.57 -6.38 -8.60
CA GLU A 68 -4.40 -7.18 -9.50
C GLU A 68 -4.99 -6.33 -10.63
N VAL A 69 -5.43 -5.11 -10.31
CA VAL A 69 -5.94 -4.16 -11.30
C VAL A 69 -4.83 -3.72 -12.25
N VAL A 70 -3.65 -3.37 -11.73
CA VAL A 70 -2.48 -2.99 -12.55
C VAL A 70 -2.07 -4.13 -13.47
N ASP A 71 -1.85 -5.33 -12.92
CA ASP A 71 -1.43 -6.52 -13.69
C ASP A 71 -2.46 -6.92 -14.77
N ARG A 72 -3.75 -6.69 -14.53
CA ARG A 72 -4.80 -6.85 -15.55
C ARG A 72 -4.66 -5.81 -16.66
N LEU A 73 -4.57 -4.52 -16.32
CA LEU A 73 -4.51 -3.43 -17.30
C LEU A 73 -3.23 -3.47 -18.14
N GLU A 74 -2.09 -3.80 -17.53
CA GLU A 74 -0.82 -4.00 -18.24
C GLU A 74 -0.95 -5.07 -19.32
N ARG A 75 -1.60 -6.20 -19.02
CA ARG A 75 -1.86 -7.27 -20.00
C ARG A 75 -2.88 -6.88 -21.06
N ASP A 76 -3.95 -6.20 -20.67
CA ASP A 76 -5.04 -5.82 -21.57
C ASP A 76 -4.58 -4.80 -22.62
N PHE A 77 -3.66 -3.90 -22.24
CA PHE A 77 -3.15 -2.85 -23.11
C PHE A 77 -1.72 -3.08 -23.63
N ASP A 78 -1.03 -4.13 -23.18
CA ASP A 78 0.39 -4.42 -23.49
C ASP A 78 1.34 -3.26 -23.14
N VAL A 79 1.18 -2.71 -21.93
CA VAL A 79 1.93 -1.56 -21.40
C VAL A 79 2.51 -1.84 -20.01
N THR A 80 3.44 -1.02 -19.55
CA THR A 80 3.94 -1.03 -18.16
C THR A 80 3.36 0.14 -17.36
N ILE A 81 2.75 -0.14 -16.21
CA ILE A 81 2.12 0.86 -15.35
C ILE A 81 2.89 0.97 -14.03
N ARG A 82 3.32 2.19 -13.70
CA ARG A 82 4.02 2.46 -12.44
C ARG A 82 3.33 3.55 -11.65
N ILE A 83 3.02 3.28 -10.37
CA ILE A 83 2.52 4.29 -9.43
C ILE A 83 3.64 4.60 -8.43
N ALA A 84 4.16 5.82 -8.47
CA ALA A 84 5.30 6.21 -7.64
C ALA A 84 5.19 7.65 -7.15
N GLY A 85 5.63 7.89 -5.92
CA GLY A 85 5.84 9.24 -5.42
C GLY A 85 7.16 9.81 -5.96
N VAL A 86 7.09 10.90 -6.74
CA VAL A 86 8.26 11.63 -7.25
C VAL A 86 8.36 12.97 -6.52
N ASP A 87 9.47 13.20 -5.80
CA ASP A 87 9.70 14.40 -4.97
C ASP A 87 8.56 14.75 -4.00
N VAL A 88 7.86 13.72 -3.51
CA VAL A 88 6.66 13.84 -2.67
C VAL A 88 6.98 14.06 -1.20
N ARG A 89 6.16 14.89 -0.54
CA ARG A 89 6.05 15.00 0.92
C ARG A 89 4.97 14.06 1.46
N TYR A 90 4.90 13.96 2.79
CA TYR A 90 3.83 13.22 3.43
C TYR A 90 2.47 13.84 3.07
N GLY A 91 1.55 13.02 2.57
CA GLY A 91 0.22 13.43 2.13
C GLY A 91 0.12 13.79 0.66
N ASP A 92 1.25 13.94 -0.05
CA ASP A 92 1.22 14.24 -1.48
C ASP A 92 0.75 13.03 -2.29
N ASP A 93 0.03 13.35 -3.36
CA ASP A 93 -0.37 12.43 -4.42
C ASP A 93 0.83 11.73 -5.03
N TRP A 94 0.60 10.55 -5.59
CA TRP A 94 1.60 9.84 -6.38
C TRP A 94 1.34 10.03 -7.86
N THR A 95 2.37 9.82 -8.66
CA THR A 95 2.29 9.92 -10.11
C THR A 95 2.06 8.53 -10.71
N VAL A 96 1.15 8.46 -11.69
CA VAL A 96 0.90 7.30 -12.53
C VAL A 96 1.69 7.48 -13.83
N PHE A 97 2.51 6.49 -14.15
CA PHE A 97 3.27 6.39 -15.38
C PHE A 97 2.76 5.22 -16.22
N VAL A 98 2.70 5.40 -17.53
CA VAL A 98 2.45 4.34 -18.53
C VAL A 98 3.62 4.37 -19.51
N ASP A 99 4.37 3.27 -19.62
CA ASP A 99 5.60 3.19 -20.43
C ASP A 99 6.56 4.36 -20.18
N ASP A 100 6.73 4.69 -18.89
CA ASP A 100 7.52 5.81 -18.37
C ASP A 100 7.00 7.22 -18.71
N GLU A 101 5.87 7.35 -19.39
CA GLU A 101 5.19 8.62 -19.62
C GLU A 101 4.25 8.97 -18.47
N LEU A 102 4.30 10.21 -18.00
CA LEU A 102 3.40 10.71 -16.96
C LEU A 102 1.98 10.85 -17.53
N VAL A 103 1.03 10.07 -17.01
CA VAL A 103 -0.37 10.13 -17.45
C VAL A 103 -1.28 10.83 -16.46
N ALA A 104 -1.03 10.70 -15.15
CA ALA A 104 -1.89 11.28 -14.13
C ALA A 104 -1.23 11.42 -12.74
N SER A 105 -1.89 12.20 -11.89
CA SER A 105 -1.69 12.19 -10.44
C SER A 105 -2.80 11.37 -9.77
N ILE A 106 -2.46 10.58 -8.75
CA ILE A 106 -3.39 9.76 -7.97
C ILE A 106 -3.28 10.11 -6.48
N PRO A 107 -4.35 10.67 -5.87
CA PRO A 107 -4.37 10.92 -4.45
C PRO A 107 -4.34 9.62 -3.65
N ARG A 108 -3.76 9.69 -2.46
CA ARG A 108 -3.57 8.54 -1.59
C ARG A 108 -3.60 8.91 -0.12
N ARG A 109 -3.90 7.91 0.70
CA ARG A 109 -3.73 7.99 2.15
C ARG A 109 -3.18 6.70 2.70
N ARG A 110 -2.53 6.77 3.86
CA ARG A 110 -2.23 5.58 4.65
C ARG A 110 -3.45 5.23 5.50
N SER A 111 -3.91 3.99 5.43
CA SER A 111 -4.96 3.48 6.31
C SER A 111 -4.42 3.32 7.73
N ARG A 112 -5.34 3.24 8.71
CA ARG A 112 -4.98 2.97 10.11
C ARG A 112 -4.29 1.61 10.26
N ASP A 113 -4.72 0.64 9.46
CA ASP A 113 -4.17 -0.72 9.45
C ASP A 113 -2.78 -0.76 8.80
N GLY A 114 -2.32 0.34 8.21
CA GLY A 114 -0.96 0.45 7.69
C GLY A 114 -0.79 -0.09 6.27
N HIS A 115 -1.79 0.07 5.40
CA HIS A 115 -1.64 -0.07 3.95
C HIS A 115 -1.96 1.24 3.23
N THR A 116 -1.55 1.37 1.97
CA THR A 116 -1.88 2.54 1.15
C THR A 116 -3.25 2.34 0.50
N VAL A 117 -4.10 3.36 0.59
CA VAL A 117 -5.35 3.45 -0.16
C VAL A 117 -5.18 4.55 -1.19
N PHE A 118 -5.31 4.21 -2.46
CA PHE A 118 -5.44 5.19 -3.52
C PHE A 118 -6.88 5.69 -3.55
N GLU A 119 -7.08 7.00 -3.50
CA GLU A 119 -8.39 7.63 -3.30
C GLU A 119 -9.16 7.79 -4.62
N ARG A 120 -8.97 6.82 -5.52
CA ARG A 120 -9.72 6.61 -6.74
C ARG A 120 -10.25 5.17 -6.73
N SER A 121 -11.39 4.95 -7.35
CA SER A 121 -11.85 3.58 -7.65
C SER A 121 -10.98 2.94 -8.73
N SER A 122 -11.01 1.61 -8.82
CA SER A 122 -10.32 0.88 -9.88
C SER A 122 -10.89 1.22 -11.26
N ALA A 123 -12.19 1.49 -11.37
CA ALA A 123 -12.85 1.89 -12.61
C ALA A 123 -12.44 3.30 -13.09
N GLU A 124 -12.29 4.27 -12.17
CA GLU A 124 -11.72 5.58 -12.49
C GLU A 124 -10.27 5.44 -12.95
N PHE A 125 -9.48 4.62 -12.26
CA PHE A 125 -8.09 4.35 -12.63
C PHE A 125 -7.98 3.72 -14.03
N GLU A 126 -8.78 2.71 -14.34
CA GLU A 126 -8.86 2.10 -15.67
C GLU A 126 -9.21 3.13 -16.75
N SER A 127 -10.13 4.05 -16.46
CA SER A 127 -10.50 5.11 -17.41
C SER A 127 -9.35 6.08 -17.70
N ILE A 128 -8.52 6.37 -16.69
CA ILE A 128 -7.30 7.17 -16.83
C ILE A 128 -6.29 6.44 -17.73
N ILE A 129 -6.01 5.16 -17.45
CA ILE A 129 -5.06 4.36 -18.23
C ILE A 129 -5.53 4.23 -19.68
N ARG A 130 -6.80 3.90 -19.91
CA ARG A 130 -7.37 3.79 -21.26
C ARG A 130 -7.21 5.09 -22.05
N SER A 131 -7.44 6.24 -21.41
CA SER A 131 -7.26 7.54 -22.06
C SER A 131 -5.79 7.81 -22.37
N GLY A 132 -4.87 7.45 -21.46
CA GLY A 132 -3.43 7.63 -21.67
C GLY A 132 -2.84 6.78 -22.80
N VAL A 133 -3.34 5.55 -22.99
CA VAL A 133 -2.92 4.67 -24.09
C VAL A 133 -3.57 5.05 -25.43
N GLY A 134 -4.80 5.58 -25.41
CA GLY A 134 -5.55 5.95 -26.60
C GLY A 134 -5.10 7.24 -27.30
N ASP A 135 -4.30 8.06 -26.62
CA ASP A 135 -3.76 9.32 -27.14
C ASP A 135 -2.34 9.18 -27.73
N GLN A 136 -1.85 7.94 -27.95
CA GLN A 136 -0.54 7.63 -28.54
C GLN A 136 -0.55 7.50 -30.08
#